data_AF-A0A836TB34-F1
#
_entry.id   AF-A0A836TB34-F1
#
_cell.length_a   1.000
_cell.length_b   1.000
_cell.length_c   1.000
_cell.angle_alpha   90.00
_cell.angle_beta   90.00
_cell.angle_gamma   90.00
#
_symmetry.space_group_name_H-M   'P 1'
#
loop_
_entity.id
_entity.type
_entity.pdbx_description
1 polymer ?
#
loop_
_entity_poly.entity_id
_entity_poly.type
_entity_poly.pdbx_seq_one_letter_code
_entity_poly.pdbx_strand_id
1 'polypeptide(L)'
;MIPLAKVITEFEHRYYDKYEQSILPSHKNALQVMKNCRSKASPHMLAQCSDPECQEYSFIPHSCGHRSCPHCQSHEGQQWIDNQLSKQLPAEYYLITFTLPSQLRNLAWQNQKLVYTLLFFCVQTVLKTFTKNDKKLNGDAGFTAILHTHSRELNFHPHIHVVIPGGSINTKSRLWRVKSGKYLFNHKALAKVFRAKLLKALIDNQLQVPRNCPQKWVVDCKNVGNGSKALIYLGRYLYKGVIQEKDILKCENGEVTFRYTESKTKRTKIKTVTGEYFLWLLMQHVLPRGFRKVRSYGFLHPCSKKLIQLLQLILHFNPV
;
A
#
# COMPACT_ATOMS: atom_id res chain seq x y z
N MET A 1 -15.24 13.20 16.85
CA MET A 1 -14.71 12.24 15.86
C MET A 1 -15.81 11.23 15.60
N ILE A 2 -16.13 10.91 14.34
CA ILE A 2 -17.19 9.94 14.01
C ILE A 2 -16.51 8.58 13.80
N PRO A 3 -16.77 7.57 14.67
CA PRO A 3 -16.20 6.24 14.48
C PRO A 3 -16.74 5.60 13.20
N LEU A 4 -15.89 4.90 12.46
CA LEU A 4 -16.30 4.17 11.26
C LEU A 4 -17.35 3.11 11.60
N ALA A 5 -17.27 2.50 12.79
CA ALA A 5 -18.28 1.55 13.27
C ALA A 5 -19.70 2.15 13.29
N LYS A 6 -19.85 3.43 13.68
CA LYS A 6 -21.15 4.13 13.65
C LYS A 6 -21.70 4.21 12.22
N VAL A 7 -20.85 4.61 11.28
CA VAL A 7 -21.20 4.69 9.85
C VAL A 7 -21.58 3.31 9.30
N ILE A 8 -20.84 2.26 9.66
CA ILE A 8 -21.18 0.90 9.22
C ILE A 8 -22.56 0.51 9.75
N THR A 9 -22.83 0.67 11.04
CA THR A 9 -24.14 0.32 11.63
C THR A 9 -25.31 1.07 10.97
N GLU A 10 -25.13 2.35 10.64
CA GLU A 10 -26.19 3.17 10.05
C GLU A 10 -26.49 2.84 8.59
N PHE A 11 -25.49 2.38 7.82
CA PHE A 11 -25.60 2.24 6.37
C PHE A 11 -25.39 0.83 5.82
N GLU A 12 -25.04 -0.17 6.65
CA GLU A 12 -24.71 -1.52 6.15
C GLU A 12 -25.86 -2.19 5.40
N HIS A 13 -27.11 -2.02 5.86
CA HIS A 13 -28.27 -2.62 5.19
C HIS A 13 -28.45 -2.06 3.77
N ARG A 14 -28.50 -0.72 3.65
CA ARG A 14 -28.56 -0.03 2.34
C ARG A 14 -27.38 -0.37 1.44
N TYR A 15 -26.18 -0.57 2.01
CA TYR A 15 -25.02 -1.03 1.28
C TYR A 15 -25.19 -2.44 0.73
N TYR A 16 -25.69 -3.38 1.54
CA TYR A 16 -25.94 -4.75 1.08
C TYR A 16 -27.01 -4.78 -0.01
N ASP A 17 -28.10 -4.02 0.15
CA ASP A 17 -29.19 -3.96 -0.84
C ASP A 17 -28.71 -3.37 -2.17
N LYS A 18 -28.02 -2.22 -2.12
CA LYS A 18 -27.62 -1.48 -3.33
C LYS A 18 -26.51 -2.18 -4.13
N TYR A 19 -25.60 -2.88 -3.45
CA TYR A 19 -24.41 -3.48 -4.07
C TYR A 19 -24.41 -5.00 -4.07
N GLU A 20 -25.55 -5.64 -3.82
CA GLU A 20 -25.70 -7.10 -3.69
C GLU A 20 -24.86 -7.90 -4.71
N GLN A 21 -24.99 -7.55 -6.00
CA GLN A 21 -24.33 -8.23 -7.11
C GLN A 21 -22.82 -7.95 -7.25
N SER A 22 -22.30 -6.96 -6.53
CA SER A 22 -20.89 -6.51 -6.58
C SER A 22 -20.11 -6.75 -5.30
N ILE A 23 -20.77 -7.18 -4.23
CA ILE A 23 -20.14 -7.38 -2.92
C ILE A 23 -19.35 -8.70 -2.91
N LEU A 24 -18.08 -8.61 -2.52
CA LEU A 24 -17.24 -9.77 -2.30
C LEU A 24 -17.38 -10.27 -0.85
N PRO A 25 -17.19 -11.59 -0.59
CA PRO A 25 -17.16 -12.12 0.77
C PRO A 25 -16.16 -11.39 1.69
N SER A 26 -15.04 -10.92 1.13
CA SER A 26 -14.06 -10.11 1.85
C SER A 26 -14.59 -8.75 2.30
N HIS A 27 -15.52 -8.14 1.55
CA HIS A 27 -16.15 -6.87 1.96
C HIS A 27 -17.07 -7.10 3.15
N LYS A 28 -17.91 -8.14 3.11
CA LYS A 28 -18.80 -8.51 4.23
C LYS A 28 -17.99 -8.77 5.49
N ASN A 29 -16.92 -9.56 5.38
CA ASN A 29 -16.01 -9.82 6.51
C ASN A 29 -15.37 -8.53 7.03
N ALA A 30 -14.83 -7.69 6.15
CA ALA A 30 -14.19 -6.44 6.54
C ALA A 30 -15.15 -5.49 7.27
N LEU A 31 -16.38 -5.30 6.78
CA LEU A 31 -17.38 -4.48 7.46
C LEU A 31 -17.71 -5.03 8.85
N GLN A 32 -17.99 -6.33 8.95
CA GLN A 32 -18.38 -6.95 10.22
C GLN A 32 -17.27 -6.85 11.27
N VAL A 33 -16.02 -7.17 10.91
CA VAL A 33 -14.90 -7.11 11.87
C VAL A 33 -14.54 -5.66 12.24
N MET A 34 -14.76 -4.68 11.36
CA MET A 34 -14.55 -3.27 11.67
C MET A 34 -15.67 -2.70 12.56
N LYS A 35 -16.93 -3.09 12.32
CA LYS A 35 -18.09 -2.72 13.15
C LYS A 35 -17.92 -3.19 14.59
N ASN A 36 -17.44 -4.42 14.77
CA ASN A 36 -17.30 -5.04 16.08
C ASN A 36 -15.94 -4.77 16.76
N CYS A 37 -15.03 -4.07 16.10
CA CYS A 37 -13.67 -3.87 16.59
C CYS A 37 -13.68 -3.07 17.91
N ARG A 38 -13.03 -3.59 18.96
CA ARG A 38 -12.93 -2.95 20.28
C ARG A 38 -14.29 -2.56 20.88
N SER A 39 -15.32 -3.37 20.64
CA SER A 39 -16.66 -3.17 21.18
C SER A 39 -17.10 -4.33 22.07
N LYS A 40 -18.27 -4.21 22.70
CA LYS A 40 -18.89 -5.29 23.49
C LYS A 40 -19.13 -6.58 22.68
N ALA A 41 -19.12 -6.50 21.35
CA ALA A 41 -19.26 -7.65 20.45
C ALA A 41 -17.91 -8.32 20.09
N SER A 42 -16.79 -7.77 20.54
CA SER A 42 -15.46 -8.38 20.37
C SER A 42 -15.16 -9.38 21.49
N PRO A 43 -14.20 -10.30 21.30
CA PRO A 43 -13.61 -11.03 22.43
C PRO A 43 -13.00 -10.04 23.44
N HIS A 44 -13.04 -10.37 24.72
CA HIS A 44 -12.49 -9.52 25.79
C HIS A 44 -11.39 -10.25 26.55
N MET A 45 -10.39 -9.50 27.00
CA MET A 45 -9.44 -9.92 28.00
C MET A 45 -9.92 -9.40 29.36
N LEU A 46 -9.99 -10.28 30.36
CA LEU A 46 -10.11 -9.88 31.75
C LEU A 46 -8.73 -9.46 32.25
N ALA A 47 -8.55 -8.20 32.59
CA ALA A 47 -7.37 -7.70 33.28
C ALA A 47 -7.73 -7.45 34.75
N GLN A 48 -7.03 -8.12 35.66
CA GLN A 48 -7.24 -8.01 37.10
C GLN A 48 -5.98 -7.44 37.75
N CYS A 49 -6.14 -6.68 38.84
CA CYS A 49 -5.01 -6.25 39.65
C CYS A 49 -4.22 -7.47 40.17
N SER A 50 -2.90 -7.37 40.17
CA SER A 50 -2.04 -8.43 40.73
C SER A 50 -1.96 -8.39 42.26
N ASP A 51 -2.44 -7.31 42.88
CA ASP A 51 -2.53 -7.18 44.33
C ASP A 51 -3.71 -8.02 44.87
N PRO A 52 -3.49 -8.99 45.77
CA PRO A 52 -4.53 -9.84 46.34
C PRO A 52 -5.63 -9.08 47.11
N GLU A 53 -5.32 -7.88 47.65
CA GLU A 53 -6.29 -7.06 48.38
C GLU A 53 -7.13 -6.16 47.43
N CYS A 54 -6.72 -6.06 46.17
CA CYS A 54 -7.39 -5.25 45.16
C CYS A 54 -8.35 -6.11 44.32
N GLN A 55 -9.66 -5.88 44.46
CA GLN A 55 -10.69 -6.58 43.68
C GLN A 55 -10.99 -5.93 42.31
N GLU A 56 -10.18 -4.95 41.89
CA GLU A 56 -10.41 -4.28 40.62
C GLU A 56 -10.09 -5.18 39.43
N TYR A 57 -11.03 -5.21 38.48
CA TYR A 57 -10.85 -5.83 37.19
C TYR A 57 -11.48 -4.97 36.09
N SER A 58 -11.00 -5.17 34.86
CA SER A 58 -11.55 -4.54 33.67
C SER A 58 -11.64 -5.53 32.52
N PHE A 59 -12.68 -5.37 31.69
CA PHE A 59 -12.80 -6.09 30.43
C PHE A 59 -12.25 -5.23 29.31
N ILE A 60 -11.14 -5.67 28.73
CA ILE A 60 -10.47 -4.97 27.63
C ILE A 60 -10.91 -5.60 26.31
N PRO A 61 -11.65 -4.88 25.44
CA PRO A 61 -12.14 -5.43 24.20
C PRO A 61 -11.01 -5.58 23.17
N HIS A 62 -10.97 -6.70 22.46
CA HIS A 62 -9.91 -7.02 21.52
C HIS A 62 -9.99 -6.19 20.22
N SER A 63 -8.81 -5.90 19.68
CA SER A 63 -8.67 -5.35 18.33
C SER A 63 -8.94 -6.43 17.29
N CYS A 64 -9.61 -6.09 16.18
CA CYS A 64 -9.92 -7.10 15.14
C CYS A 64 -8.72 -7.49 14.26
N GLY A 65 -7.61 -6.74 14.32
CA GLY A 65 -6.40 -6.99 13.52
C GLY A 65 -6.58 -6.86 12.00
N HIS A 66 -7.77 -6.51 11.51
CA HIS A 66 -8.04 -6.42 10.08
C HIS A 66 -7.30 -5.21 9.49
N ARG A 67 -6.52 -5.43 8.41
CA ARG A 67 -5.68 -4.40 7.75
C ARG A 67 -6.43 -3.15 7.24
N SER A 68 -7.74 -3.25 7.05
CA SER A 68 -8.58 -2.12 6.62
C SER A 68 -9.17 -1.35 7.81
N CYS A 69 -9.05 -1.86 9.03
CA CYS A 69 -9.58 -1.22 10.22
C CYS A 69 -8.78 0.05 10.54
N PRO A 70 -9.44 1.19 10.82
CA PRO A 70 -8.75 2.42 11.16
C PRO A 70 -8.14 2.42 12.58
N HIS A 71 -8.59 1.52 13.47
CA HIS A 71 -8.11 1.43 14.87
C HIS A 71 -6.92 0.49 15.07
N CYS A 72 -6.79 -0.52 14.20
CA CYS A 72 -5.85 -1.62 14.40
C CYS A 72 -4.49 -1.37 13.72
N GLN A 73 -3.55 -2.29 13.97
CA GLN A 73 -2.32 -2.46 13.20
C GLN A 73 -1.32 -1.28 13.23
N SER A 74 -1.46 -0.37 14.19
CA SER A 74 -0.51 0.74 14.35
C SER A 74 0.86 0.26 14.81
N HIS A 75 0.91 -0.75 15.69
CA HIS A 75 2.16 -1.32 16.17
C HIS A 75 2.91 -2.07 15.06
N GLU A 76 2.21 -2.92 14.32
CA GLU A 76 2.72 -3.69 13.18
C GLU A 76 3.19 -2.76 12.06
N GLY A 77 2.48 -1.65 11.83
CA GLY A 77 2.91 -0.60 10.93
C GLY A 77 4.22 0.06 11.36
N GLN A 78 4.40 0.33 12.67
CA GLN A 78 5.63 0.90 13.20
C GLN A 78 6.79 -0.10 13.09
N GLN A 79 6.61 -1.35 13.54
CA GLN A 79 7.61 -2.40 13.39
C GLN A 79 8.05 -2.58 11.92
N TRP A 80 7.11 -2.50 10.98
CA TRP A 80 7.45 -2.56 9.56
C TRP A 80 8.32 -1.38 9.14
N ILE A 81 8.00 -0.16 9.57
CA ILE A 81 8.79 1.05 9.29
C ILE A 81 10.21 0.87 9.84
N ASP A 82 10.34 0.51 11.10
CA ASP A 82 11.64 0.34 11.76
C ASP A 82 12.50 -0.71 11.04
N ASN A 83 11.89 -1.83 10.63
CA ASN A 83 12.54 -2.87 9.85
C ASN A 83 12.89 -2.47 8.40
N GLN A 84 12.31 -1.41 7.85
CA GLN A 84 12.78 -0.86 6.56
C GLN A 84 13.89 0.16 6.78
N LEU A 85 13.79 1.00 7.81
CA LEU A 85 14.82 2.01 8.14
C LEU A 85 16.14 1.33 8.52
N SER A 86 16.10 0.26 9.30
CA SER A 86 17.28 -0.53 9.67
C SER A 86 17.96 -1.26 8.50
N LYS A 87 17.35 -1.29 7.31
CA LYS A 87 17.94 -1.88 6.09
C LYS A 87 18.49 -0.83 5.14
N GLN A 88 18.50 0.44 5.52
CA GLN A 88 19.06 1.49 4.69
C GLN A 88 20.56 1.26 4.44
N LEU A 89 21.03 1.81 3.33
CA LEU A 89 22.38 1.70 2.80
C LEU A 89 22.81 3.11 2.33
N PRO A 90 24.11 3.42 2.27
CA PRO A 90 24.60 4.74 1.90
C PRO A 90 24.45 4.99 0.39
N ALA A 91 23.25 5.40 0.00
CA ALA A 91 22.88 5.81 -1.35
C ALA A 91 21.71 6.80 -1.31
N GLU A 92 21.50 7.55 -2.39
CA GLU A 92 20.22 8.23 -2.60
C GLU A 92 19.12 7.20 -2.87
N TYR A 93 17.91 7.49 -2.42
CA TYR A 93 16.72 6.68 -2.62
C TYR A 93 15.75 7.39 -3.54
N TYR A 94 14.98 6.58 -4.25
CA TYR A 94 14.02 7.04 -5.23
C TYR A 94 12.67 6.42 -4.96
N LEU A 95 11.63 7.26 -5.01
CA LEU A 95 10.24 6.84 -5.02
C LEU A 95 9.77 6.75 -6.46
N ILE A 96 9.47 5.55 -6.92
CA ILE A 96 8.96 5.28 -8.28
C ILE A 96 7.51 4.83 -8.17
N THR A 97 6.60 5.48 -8.91
CA THR A 97 5.17 5.13 -8.88
C THR A 97 4.71 4.65 -10.24
N PHE A 98 4.25 3.39 -10.31
CA PHE A 98 3.68 2.79 -11.51
C PHE A 98 2.15 2.79 -11.39
N THR A 99 1.47 3.53 -12.26
CA THR A 99 0.02 3.73 -12.19
C THR A 99 -0.69 2.96 -13.29
N LEU A 100 -1.76 2.24 -12.92
CA LEU A 100 -2.64 1.59 -13.88
C LEU A 100 -3.58 2.63 -14.53
N PRO A 101 -3.66 2.70 -15.88
CA PRO A 101 -4.63 3.55 -16.57
C PRO A 101 -6.08 3.27 -16.16
N SER A 102 -6.95 4.30 -16.23
CA SER A 102 -8.35 4.17 -15.86
C SER A 102 -9.09 3.08 -16.61
N GLN A 103 -8.77 2.89 -17.89
CA GLN A 103 -9.38 1.89 -18.77
C GLN A 103 -9.15 0.46 -18.28
N LEU A 104 -8.03 0.19 -17.61
CA LEU A 104 -7.70 -1.13 -17.09
C LEU A 104 -8.25 -1.37 -15.67
N ARG A 105 -8.90 -0.39 -15.05
CA ARG A 105 -9.37 -0.53 -13.66
C ARG A 105 -10.52 -1.52 -13.55
N ASN A 106 -11.46 -1.54 -14.48
CA ASN A 106 -12.54 -2.54 -14.44
C ASN A 106 -11.98 -3.97 -14.57
N LEU A 107 -11.05 -4.17 -15.50
CA LEU A 107 -10.34 -5.45 -15.65
C LEU A 107 -9.62 -5.85 -14.35
N ALA A 108 -8.94 -4.90 -13.70
CA ALA A 108 -8.28 -5.12 -12.41
C ALA A 108 -9.28 -5.42 -11.29
N TRP A 109 -10.44 -4.76 -11.27
CA TRP A 109 -11.49 -4.99 -10.29
C TRP A 109 -12.06 -6.40 -10.39
N GLN A 110 -12.31 -6.87 -11.62
CA GLN A 110 -12.85 -8.21 -11.86
C GLN A 110 -11.81 -9.32 -11.64
N ASN A 111 -10.51 -9.02 -11.78
CA ASN A 111 -9.41 -10.00 -11.74
C ASN A 111 -8.35 -9.66 -10.69
N GLN A 112 -8.76 -9.15 -9.52
CA GLN A 112 -7.89 -8.49 -8.53
C GLN A 112 -6.59 -9.26 -8.23
N LYS A 113 -6.69 -10.53 -7.82
CA LYS A 113 -5.54 -11.34 -7.40
C LYS A 113 -4.54 -11.53 -8.54
N LEU A 114 -5.03 -11.81 -9.74
CA LEU A 114 -4.22 -12.02 -10.93
C LEU A 114 -3.58 -10.70 -11.39
N VAL A 115 -4.38 -9.66 -11.64
CA VAL A 115 -3.89 -8.39 -12.17
C VAL A 115 -2.90 -7.72 -11.21
N TYR A 116 -3.14 -7.73 -9.90
CA TYR A 116 -2.18 -7.20 -8.93
C TYR A 116 -0.88 -8.02 -8.88
N THR A 117 -0.97 -9.34 -9.07
CA THR A 117 0.22 -10.21 -9.17
C THR A 117 1.05 -9.87 -10.40
N LEU A 118 0.39 -9.72 -11.57
CA LEU A 118 1.03 -9.31 -12.81
C LEU A 118 1.62 -7.90 -12.71
N LEU A 119 0.95 -6.99 -12.00
CA LEU A 119 1.45 -5.63 -11.74
C LEU A 119 2.77 -5.67 -10.97
N PHE A 120 2.85 -6.43 -9.86
CA PHE A 120 4.11 -6.63 -9.12
C PHE A 120 5.19 -7.28 -9.98
N PHE A 121 4.83 -8.31 -10.74
CA PHE A 121 5.76 -9.02 -11.62
C PHE A 121 6.35 -8.11 -12.69
N CYS A 122 5.53 -7.26 -13.33
CA CYS A 122 6.00 -6.32 -14.33
C CYS A 122 6.89 -5.25 -13.71
N VAL A 123 6.49 -4.67 -12.57
CA VAL A 123 7.28 -3.65 -11.86
C VAL A 123 8.66 -4.20 -11.47
N GLN A 124 8.73 -5.38 -10.85
CA GLN A 124 10.02 -5.93 -10.43
C GLN A 124 10.91 -6.31 -11.62
N THR A 125 10.32 -6.81 -12.71
CA THR A 125 11.04 -7.13 -13.96
C THR A 125 11.62 -5.87 -14.61
N VAL A 126 10.83 -4.79 -14.72
CA VAL A 126 11.28 -3.52 -15.29
C VAL A 126 12.46 -2.98 -14.49
N LEU A 127 12.33 -2.87 -13.17
CA LEU A 127 13.37 -2.28 -12.34
C LEU A 127 14.66 -3.10 -12.34
N LYS A 128 14.57 -4.43 -12.21
CA LYS A 128 15.76 -5.29 -12.30
C LYS A 128 16.46 -5.18 -13.66
N THR A 129 15.70 -5.14 -14.75
CA THR A 129 16.26 -4.99 -16.10
C THR A 129 16.97 -3.65 -16.27
N PHE A 130 16.34 -2.56 -15.81
CA PHE A 130 16.91 -1.21 -15.92
C PHE A 130 18.17 -1.06 -15.06
N THR A 131 18.18 -1.56 -13.82
CA THR A 131 19.38 -1.54 -12.97
C THR A 131 20.51 -2.36 -13.60
N LYS A 132 20.21 -3.56 -14.10
CA LYS A 132 21.21 -4.44 -14.70
C LYS A 132 21.84 -3.85 -15.97
N ASN A 133 21.05 -3.16 -16.80
CA ASN A 133 21.51 -2.60 -18.07
C ASN A 133 22.06 -1.16 -17.95
N ASP A 134 21.96 -0.52 -16.77
CA ASP A 134 22.49 0.81 -16.55
C ASP A 134 24.02 0.76 -16.40
N LYS A 135 24.74 1.60 -17.16
CA LYS A 135 26.21 1.60 -17.19
C LYS A 135 26.87 1.86 -15.83
N LYS A 136 26.23 2.66 -14.96
CA LYS A 136 26.76 3.00 -13.63
C LYS A 136 26.41 1.92 -12.61
N LEU A 137 25.16 1.45 -12.62
CA LEU A 137 24.71 0.42 -11.68
C LEU A 137 25.23 -0.98 -12.07
N ASN A 138 24.87 -1.48 -13.26
CA ASN A 138 25.35 -2.76 -13.82
C ASN A 138 25.38 -3.91 -12.78
N GLY A 139 24.25 -4.14 -12.11
CA GLY A 139 24.15 -5.09 -11.02
C GLY A 139 22.73 -5.41 -10.61
N ASP A 140 22.60 -6.17 -9.53
CA ASP A 140 21.33 -6.59 -8.96
C ASP A 140 20.71 -5.47 -8.13
N ALA A 141 19.43 -5.18 -8.41
CA ALA A 141 18.64 -4.20 -7.69
C ALA A 141 18.08 -4.75 -6.39
N GLY A 142 17.89 -3.90 -5.39
CA GLY A 142 17.12 -4.19 -4.18
C GLY A 142 16.13 -3.07 -3.93
N PHE A 143 14.86 -3.39 -3.65
CA PHE A 143 13.81 -2.38 -3.48
C PHE A 143 12.59 -2.95 -2.75
N THR A 144 11.78 -2.07 -2.16
CA THR A 144 10.50 -2.42 -1.54
C THR A 144 9.35 -1.82 -2.36
N ALA A 145 8.41 -2.66 -2.77
CA ALA A 145 7.24 -2.30 -3.56
C ALA A 145 5.94 -2.47 -2.76
N ILE A 146 5.03 -1.52 -2.91
CA ILE A 146 3.80 -1.37 -2.11
C ILE A 146 2.63 -1.10 -3.06
N LEU A 147 1.62 -1.96 -3.03
CA LEU A 147 0.38 -1.77 -3.77
C LEU A 147 -0.56 -0.83 -3.01
N HIS A 148 -1.04 0.20 -3.69
CA HIS A 148 -2.17 1.03 -3.28
C HIS A 148 -3.30 0.90 -4.31
N THR A 149 -4.54 0.94 -3.86
CA THR A 149 -5.73 0.77 -4.71
C THR A 149 -6.65 1.98 -4.72
N HIS A 150 -6.26 3.07 -4.08
CA HIS A 150 -7.11 4.24 -3.87
C HIS A 150 -6.42 5.54 -4.22
N SER A 151 -7.19 6.51 -4.69
CA SER A 151 -6.76 7.90 -4.72
C SER A 151 -6.93 8.54 -3.33
N ARG A 152 -6.49 9.80 -3.17
CA ARG A 152 -6.80 10.56 -1.95
C ARG A 152 -8.30 10.82 -1.76
N GLU A 153 -9.06 10.79 -2.85
CA GLU A 153 -10.52 10.94 -2.86
C GLU A 153 -11.26 9.59 -2.72
N LEU A 154 -10.54 8.51 -2.38
CA LEU A 154 -11.05 7.14 -2.25
C LEU A 154 -11.55 6.51 -3.56
N ASN A 155 -11.30 7.12 -4.72
CA ASN A 155 -11.63 6.48 -5.99
C ASN A 155 -10.68 5.30 -6.23
N PHE A 156 -11.20 4.20 -6.79
CA PHE A 156 -10.38 3.06 -7.17
C PHE A 156 -9.30 3.44 -8.19
N HIS A 157 -8.04 3.23 -7.78
CA HIS A 157 -6.85 3.68 -8.47
C HIS A 157 -5.65 2.76 -8.14
N PRO A 158 -5.57 1.55 -8.73
CA PRO A 158 -4.43 0.66 -8.53
C PRO A 158 -3.11 1.27 -9.02
N HIS A 159 -2.12 1.31 -8.14
CA HIS A 159 -0.75 1.74 -8.43
C HIS A 159 0.25 1.08 -7.45
N ILE A 160 1.50 0.95 -7.89
CA ILE A 160 2.59 0.47 -7.03
C ILE A 160 3.58 1.60 -6.78
N HIS A 161 3.81 1.91 -5.51
CA HIS A 161 4.97 2.69 -5.09
C HIS A 161 6.16 1.76 -4.86
N VAL A 162 7.34 2.19 -5.29
CA VAL A 162 8.60 1.50 -5.07
C VAL A 162 9.58 2.45 -4.42
N VAL A 163 10.15 2.05 -3.29
CA VAL A 163 11.31 2.70 -2.69
C VAL A 163 12.54 1.88 -3.06
N ILE A 164 13.43 2.49 -3.84
CA ILE A 164 14.63 1.85 -4.38
C ILE A 164 15.86 2.73 -4.11
N PRO A 165 16.92 2.24 -3.44
CA PRO A 165 18.21 2.90 -3.47
C PRO A 165 18.74 2.98 -4.89
N GLY A 166 19.39 4.08 -5.24
CA GLY A 166 20.26 4.21 -6.41
C GLY A 166 21.55 3.43 -6.23
N GLY A 167 21.46 2.22 -5.70
CA GLY A 167 22.56 1.31 -5.41
C GLY A 167 22.27 -0.07 -5.99
N SER A 168 23.33 -0.76 -6.37
CA SER A 168 23.25 -2.11 -6.92
C SER A 168 24.47 -2.93 -6.52
N ILE A 169 24.30 -4.25 -6.51
CA ILE A 169 25.38 -5.18 -6.20
C ILE A 169 25.69 -5.95 -7.47
N ASN A 170 26.90 -5.82 -7.98
CA ASN A 170 27.37 -6.74 -9.01
C ASN A 170 27.91 -7.99 -8.32
N THR A 171 27.17 -9.10 -8.40
CA THR A 171 27.51 -10.37 -7.73
C THR A 171 28.76 -11.05 -8.32
N LYS A 172 29.12 -10.74 -9.58
CA LYS A 172 30.34 -11.26 -10.22
C LYS A 172 31.58 -10.53 -9.73
N SER A 173 31.57 -9.19 -9.80
CA SER A 173 32.70 -8.38 -9.37
C SER A 173 32.72 -8.11 -7.86
N ARG A 174 31.65 -8.50 -7.14
CA ARG A 174 31.43 -8.24 -5.70
C ARG A 174 31.50 -6.75 -5.34
N LEU A 175 31.08 -5.87 -6.27
CA LEU A 175 31.12 -4.42 -6.08
C LEU A 175 29.75 -3.85 -5.75
N TRP A 176 29.71 -2.99 -4.73
CA TRP A 176 28.63 -2.03 -4.52
C TRP A 176 28.81 -0.85 -5.46
N ARG A 177 27.78 -0.55 -6.27
CA ARG A 177 27.79 0.53 -7.24
C ARG A 177 26.63 1.47 -6.99
N VAL A 178 26.90 2.77 -7.03
CA VAL A 178 25.90 3.82 -6.77
C VAL A 178 25.70 4.73 -7.97
N LYS A 179 24.49 5.28 -8.06
CA LYS A 179 24.07 6.28 -9.02
C LYS A 179 23.19 7.30 -8.30
N SER A 180 23.57 8.57 -8.40
CA SER A 180 22.83 9.71 -7.90
C SER A 180 22.30 10.59 -9.04
N GLY A 181 21.31 11.43 -8.74
CA GLY A 181 20.70 12.35 -9.70
C GLY A 181 19.25 12.71 -9.39
N LYS A 182 18.65 13.55 -10.23
CA LYS A 182 17.25 14.00 -10.07
C LYS A 182 16.23 12.84 -10.13
N TYR A 183 16.54 11.82 -10.92
CA TYR A 183 15.76 10.59 -11.07
C TYR A 183 16.72 9.41 -11.30
N LEU A 184 16.31 8.19 -10.89
CA LEU A 184 17.14 7.00 -11.06
C LEU A 184 17.16 6.52 -12.52
N PHE A 185 15.98 6.49 -13.15
CA PHE A 185 15.79 6.11 -14.54
C PHE A 185 14.84 7.08 -15.24
N ASN A 186 14.96 7.20 -16.56
CA ASN A 186 14.04 8.03 -17.34
C ASN A 186 12.60 7.50 -17.22
N HIS A 187 11.70 8.34 -16.71
CA HIS A 187 10.31 7.96 -16.42
C HIS A 187 9.51 7.55 -17.68
N LYS A 188 9.79 8.17 -18.85
CA LYS A 188 9.14 7.81 -20.13
C LYS A 188 9.59 6.43 -20.59
N ALA A 189 10.88 6.11 -20.43
CA ALA A 189 11.41 4.79 -20.75
C ALA A 189 10.82 3.71 -19.83
N LEU A 190 10.74 3.97 -18.52
CA LEU A 190 10.07 3.07 -17.57
C LEU A 190 8.61 2.84 -17.98
N ALA A 191 7.85 3.90 -18.29
CA ALA A 191 6.45 3.80 -18.68
C ALA A 191 6.25 3.00 -19.98
N LYS A 192 7.11 3.20 -20.99
CA LYS A 192 7.05 2.47 -22.27
C LYS A 192 7.25 0.97 -22.06
N VAL A 193 8.28 0.57 -21.31
CA VAL A 193 8.60 -0.85 -21.09
C VAL A 193 7.59 -1.49 -20.13
N PHE A 194 7.17 -0.77 -19.09
CA PHE A 194 6.13 -1.23 -18.17
C PHE A 194 4.81 -1.50 -18.89
N ARG A 195 4.36 -0.58 -19.75
CA ARG A 195 3.17 -0.76 -20.60
C ARG A 195 3.29 -2.04 -21.42
N ALA A 196 4.38 -2.18 -22.19
CA ALA A 196 4.56 -3.34 -23.06
C ALA A 196 4.52 -4.66 -22.27
N LYS A 197 5.23 -4.73 -21.13
CA LYS A 197 5.25 -5.92 -20.27
C LYS A 197 3.90 -6.23 -19.66
N LEU A 198 3.19 -5.23 -19.13
CA LEU A 198 1.90 -5.47 -18.48
C LEU A 198 0.85 -5.90 -19.50
N LEU A 199 0.77 -5.24 -20.66
CA LEU A 199 -0.18 -5.64 -21.71
C LEU A 199 0.09 -7.06 -22.21
N LYS A 200 1.36 -7.42 -22.45
CA LYS A 200 1.73 -8.80 -22.81
C LYS A 200 1.33 -9.79 -21.72
N ALA A 201 1.63 -9.48 -20.47
CA ALA A 201 1.29 -10.34 -19.33
C ALA A 201 -0.23 -10.53 -19.16
N LEU A 202 -1.04 -9.50 -19.41
CA LEU A 202 -2.50 -9.62 -19.40
C LEU A 202 -2.98 -10.57 -20.51
N ILE A 203 -2.50 -10.38 -21.74
CA ILE A 203 -2.85 -11.22 -22.90
C ILE A 203 -2.44 -12.67 -22.67
N ASP A 204 -1.24 -12.91 -22.15
CA ASP A 204 -0.72 -14.26 -21.87
C ASP A 204 -1.52 -15.00 -20.79
N ASN A 205 -2.21 -14.25 -19.93
CA ASN A 205 -3.13 -14.79 -18.94
C ASN A 205 -4.59 -14.71 -19.40
N GLN A 206 -4.82 -14.64 -20.72
CA GLN A 206 -6.14 -14.70 -21.38
C GLN A 206 -7.09 -13.56 -20.95
N LEU A 207 -6.54 -12.44 -20.48
CA LEU A 207 -7.33 -11.26 -20.13
C LEU A 207 -7.48 -10.34 -21.35
N GLN A 208 -8.73 -9.97 -21.64
CA GLN A 208 -9.04 -9.04 -22.72
C GLN A 208 -8.66 -7.61 -22.35
N VAL A 209 -7.67 -7.06 -23.06
CA VAL A 209 -7.27 -5.66 -22.90
C VAL A 209 -8.28 -4.75 -23.62
N PRO A 210 -8.84 -3.72 -22.95
CA PRO A 210 -9.75 -2.77 -23.59
C PRO A 210 -9.11 -2.08 -24.80
N ARG A 211 -9.85 -1.99 -25.90
CA ARG A 211 -9.39 -1.35 -27.16
C ARG A 211 -8.97 0.11 -26.97
N ASN A 212 -9.62 0.81 -26.04
CA ASN A 212 -9.33 2.21 -25.70
C ASN A 212 -8.17 2.39 -24.70
N CYS A 213 -7.38 1.36 -24.43
CA CYS A 213 -6.22 1.47 -23.56
C CYS A 213 -5.20 2.50 -24.10
N PRO A 214 -4.74 3.47 -23.28
CA PRO A 214 -3.91 4.56 -23.78
C PRO A 214 -2.53 4.09 -24.23
N GLN A 215 -1.96 4.80 -25.21
CA GLN A 215 -0.60 4.58 -25.69
C GLN A 215 0.45 5.14 -24.72
N LYS A 216 0.16 6.28 -24.09
CA LYS A 216 1.04 6.93 -23.11
C LYS A 216 0.63 6.55 -21.70
N TRP A 217 1.54 5.90 -20.97
CA TRP A 217 1.35 5.54 -19.56
C TRP A 217 2.18 6.45 -18.67
N VAL A 218 1.83 6.50 -17.39
CA VAL A 218 2.50 7.35 -16.40
C VAL A 218 3.28 6.48 -15.43
N VAL A 219 4.58 6.77 -15.36
CA VAL A 219 5.45 6.37 -14.25
C VAL A 219 6.06 7.65 -13.72
N ASP A 220 6.02 7.83 -12.40
CA ASP A 220 6.73 8.93 -11.74
C ASP A 220 8.02 8.40 -11.12
N CYS A 221 9.09 9.19 -11.13
CA CYS A 221 10.37 8.83 -10.50
C CYS A 221 10.96 10.06 -9.84
N LYS A 222 11.02 10.04 -8.50
CA LYS A 222 11.46 11.18 -7.69
C LYS A 222 12.58 10.76 -6.75
N ASN A 223 13.67 11.54 -6.72
CA ASN A 223 14.67 11.45 -5.66
C ASN A 223 14.06 11.88 -4.31
N VAL A 224 14.24 11.05 -3.28
CA VAL A 224 13.68 11.23 -1.94
C VAL A 224 14.77 11.24 -0.86
N GLY A 225 16.00 11.63 -1.22
CA GLY A 225 17.14 11.74 -0.31
C GLY A 225 17.55 10.39 0.23
N ASN A 226 17.67 10.24 1.55
CA ASN A 226 17.97 8.96 2.18
C ASN A 226 16.81 7.95 2.14
N GLY A 227 15.61 8.36 1.75
CA GLY A 227 14.43 7.50 1.66
C GLY A 227 13.62 7.34 2.95
N SER A 228 14.12 7.77 4.11
CA SER A 228 13.44 7.57 5.41
C SER A 228 12.04 8.20 5.42
N LYS A 229 11.91 9.44 4.93
CA LYS A 229 10.59 10.12 4.82
C LYS A 229 9.62 9.36 3.92
N ALA A 230 10.10 8.76 2.83
CA ALA A 230 9.27 7.98 1.91
C ALA A 230 8.82 6.65 2.53
N LEU A 231 9.72 5.96 3.24
CA LEU A 231 9.41 4.72 3.97
C LEU A 231 8.40 4.97 5.10
N ILE A 232 8.60 6.00 5.92
CA ILE A 232 7.67 6.40 6.98
C ILE A 232 6.31 6.77 6.38
N TYR A 233 6.31 7.60 5.32
CA TYR A 233 5.08 7.99 4.64
C TYR A 233 4.31 6.76 4.17
N LEU A 234 4.93 5.86 3.40
CA LEU A 234 4.26 4.68 2.87
C LEU A 234 3.84 3.70 3.97
N GLY A 235 4.67 3.49 4.99
CA GLY A 235 4.39 2.63 6.13
C GLY A 235 3.11 3.00 6.87
N ARG A 236 2.85 4.31 7.03
CA ARG A 236 1.61 4.82 7.64
C ARG A 236 0.34 4.44 6.86
N TYR A 237 0.43 4.18 5.55
CA TYR A 237 -0.70 3.76 4.69
C TYR A 237 -0.74 2.25 4.44
N LEU A 238 0.20 1.48 4.97
CA LEU A 238 0.24 0.03 4.75
C LEU A 238 -0.87 -0.70 5.47
N TYR A 239 -0.99 -0.42 6.77
CA TYR A 239 -1.80 -1.18 7.71
C TYR A 239 -2.94 -0.38 8.33
N LYS A 240 -3.15 0.85 7.86
CA LYS A 240 -4.31 1.66 8.24
C LYS A 240 -5.36 1.58 7.14
N GLY A 241 -6.63 1.70 7.54
CA GLY A 241 -7.74 1.92 6.61
C GLY A 241 -7.46 3.09 5.65
N VAL A 242 -8.22 3.15 4.56
CA VAL A 242 -8.04 4.17 3.51
C VAL A 242 -8.45 5.58 3.92
N ILE A 243 -9.13 5.70 5.07
CA ILE A 243 -9.58 6.94 5.69
C ILE A 243 -9.28 6.91 7.18
N GLN A 244 -8.94 8.05 7.77
CA GLN A 244 -8.86 8.21 9.22
C GLN A 244 -10.21 8.70 9.73
N GLU A 245 -10.67 8.21 10.87
CA GLU A 245 -11.98 8.59 11.43
C GLU A 245 -12.09 10.08 11.76
N LYS A 246 -10.96 10.73 12.09
CA LYS A 246 -10.91 12.19 12.26
C LYS A 246 -11.21 12.97 10.98
N ASP A 247 -11.15 12.31 9.82
CA ASP A 247 -11.45 12.91 8.52
C ASP A 247 -12.90 12.63 8.08
N ILE A 248 -13.66 11.84 8.85
CA ILE A 248 -15.13 11.73 8.74
C ILE A 248 -15.73 12.88 9.56
N LEU A 249 -16.28 13.87 8.87
CA LEU A 249 -16.71 15.14 9.44
C LEU A 249 -18.18 15.12 9.88
N LYS A 250 -19.06 14.53 9.06
CA LYS A 250 -20.50 14.44 9.33
C LYS A 250 -21.07 13.10 8.90
N CYS A 251 -22.14 12.70 9.58
CA CYS A 251 -22.94 11.50 9.34
C CYS A 251 -24.37 11.85 9.75
N GLU A 252 -25.12 12.45 8.83
CA GLU A 252 -26.44 13.02 9.07
C GLU A 252 -27.27 12.96 7.78
N ASN A 253 -28.60 12.92 7.90
CA ASN A 253 -29.52 12.96 6.75
C ASN A 253 -29.26 11.88 5.68
N GLY A 254 -28.74 10.71 6.09
CA GLY A 254 -28.43 9.62 5.17
C GLY A 254 -27.13 9.79 4.36
N GLU A 255 -26.34 10.82 4.66
CA GLU A 255 -25.09 11.14 3.97
C GLU A 255 -23.89 11.15 4.92
N VAL A 256 -22.71 10.97 4.33
CA VAL A 256 -21.42 11.05 5.01
C VAL A 256 -20.57 12.11 4.33
N THR A 257 -20.09 13.05 5.13
CA THR A 257 -19.16 14.09 4.69
C THR A 257 -17.77 13.78 5.20
N PHE A 258 -16.77 13.74 4.32
CA PHE A 258 -15.38 13.52 4.68
C PHE A 258 -14.45 14.49 3.97
N ARG A 259 -13.27 14.74 4.57
CA ARG A 259 -12.23 15.57 3.96
C ARG A 259 -11.09 14.75 3.38
N TYR A 260 -10.45 15.30 2.36
CA TYR A 260 -9.26 14.73 1.75
C TYR A 260 -8.35 15.83 1.21
N THR A 261 -7.06 15.54 1.06
CA THR A 261 -6.13 16.45 0.38
C THR A 261 -6.15 16.21 -1.12
N GLU A 262 -6.44 17.23 -1.93
CA GLU A 262 -6.44 17.09 -3.38
C GLU A 262 -5.01 16.98 -3.92
N SER A 263 -4.75 15.99 -4.78
CA SER A 263 -3.40 15.71 -5.28
C SER A 263 -2.79 16.83 -6.13
N LYS A 264 -3.60 17.59 -6.88
CA LYS A 264 -3.15 18.67 -7.78
C LYS A 264 -2.83 19.94 -7.01
N THR A 265 -3.80 20.46 -6.24
CA THR A 265 -3.69 21.75 -5.54
C THR A 265 -3.05 21.64 -4.16
N LYS A 266 -2.94 20.42 -3.61
CA LYS A 266 -2.53 20.14 -2.22
C LYS A 266 -3.44 20.77 -1.16
N ARG A 267 -4.61 21.27 -1.55
CA ARG A 267 -5.59 21.86 -0.63
C ARG A 267 -6.50 20.79 -0.06
N THR A 268 -6.96 21.01 1.16
CA THR A 268 -8.02 20.20 1.77
C THR A 268 -9.34 20.50 1.07
N LYS A 269 -10.03 19.45 0.64
CA LYS A 269 -11.38 19.49 0.06
C LYS A 269 -12.30 18.61 0.89
N ILE A 270 -13.59 18.88 0.78
CA ILE A 270 -14.67 18.13 1.43
C ILE A 270 -15.49 17.45 0.33
N LYS A 271 -15.95 16.22 0.60
CA LYS A 271 -16.84 15.46 -0.25
C LYS A 271 -17.97 14.89 0.59
N THR A 272 -19.20 15.09 0.12
CA THR A 272 -20.41 14.50 0.71
C THR A 272 -20.98 13.49 -0.27
N VAL A 273 -21.38 12.34 0.25
CA VAL A 273 -21.97 11.24 -0.51
C VAL A 273 -22.99 10.50 0.34
N THR A 274 -23.88 9.71 -0.27
CA THR A 274 -24.74 8.80 0.49
C THR A 274 -23.90 7.81 1.30
N GLY A 275 -24.38 7.43 2.49
CA GLY A 275 -23.57 6.60 3.39
C GLY A 275 -23.28 5.21 2.84
N GLU A 276 -24.19 4.61 2.06
CA GLU A 276 -23.91 3.33 1.41
C GLU A 276 -22.85 3.46 0.30
N TYR A 277 -22.81 4.59 -0.41
CA TYR A 277 -21.73 4.85 -1.38
C TYR A 277 -20.40 5.12 -0.67
N PHE A 278 -20.42 5.77 0.50
CA PHE A 278 -19.23 5.92 1.32
C PHE A 278 -18.65 4.55 1.72
N LEU A 279 -19.48 3.61 2.19
CA LEU A 279 -19.03 2.24 2.49
C LEU A 279 -18.47 1.55 1.24
N TRP A 280 -19.10 1.72 0.08
CA TRP A 280 -18.60 1.20 -1.20
C TRP A 280 -17.22 1.76 -1.60
N LEU A 281 -16.96 3.06 -1.38
CA LEU A 281 -15.64 3.66 -1.61
C LEU A 281 -14.56 2.96 -0.75
N LEU A 282 -14.86 2.67 0.52
CA LEU A 282 -13.91 1.98 1.41
C LEU A 282 -13.69 0.51 0.99
N MET A 283 -14.77 -0.18 0.66
CA MET A 283 -14.74 -1.62 0.39
C MET A 283 -13.99 -1.99 -0.89
N GLN A 284 -13.95 -1.09 -1.87
CA GLN A 284 -13.12 -1.22 -3.07
C GLN A 284 -11.60 -1.39 -2.80
N HIS A 285 -11.16 -1.22 -1.55
CA HIS A 285 -9.76 -1.30 -1.18
C HIS A 285 -9.44 -2.46 -0.24
N VAL A 286 -10.43 -3.30 0.07
CA VAL A 286 -10.21 -4.58 0.73
C VAL A 286 -9.60 -5.53 -0.29
N LEU A 287 -8.29 -5.82 -0.14
CA LEU A 287 -7.60 -6.72 -1.06
C LEU A 287 -8.12 -8.17 -0.92
N PRO A 288 -7.85 -9.06 -1.90
CA PRO A 288 -8.14 -10.48 -1.77
C PRO A 288 -7.51 -11.11 -0.53
N ARG A 289 -8.13 -12.17 0.00
CA ARG A 289 -7.62 -12.93 1.16
C ARG A 289 -6.22 -13.47 0.84
N GLY A 290 -5.30 -13.32 1.79
CA GLY A 290 -3.91 -13.77 1.65
C GLY A 290 -3.04 -12.95 0.69
N PHE A 291 -3.58 -11.91 0.03
CA PHE A 291 -2.80 -11.11 -0.89
C PHE A 291 -1.79 -10.21 -0.14
N ARG A 292 -0.49 -10.37 -0.46
CA ARG A 292 0.60 -9.57 0.11
C ARG A 292 0.70 -8.22 -0.60
N LYS A 293 0.29 -7.15 0.10
CA LYS A 293 0.32 -5.74 -0.34
C LYS A 293 1.74 -5.17 -0.46
N VAL A 294 2.70 -5.73 0.27
CA VAL A 294 4.10 -5.26 0.31
C VAL A 294 5.02 -6.40 -0.06
N ARG A 295 6.02 -6.11 -0.90
CA ARG A 295 7.02 -7.07 -1.35
C ARG A 295 8.37 -6.39 -1.44
N SER A 296 9.39 -6.97 -0.82
CA SER A 296 10.79 -6.53 -0.98
C SER A 296 11.51 -7.48 -1.93
N TYR A 297 12.41 -6.96 -2.74
CA TYR A 297 13.10 -7.70 -3.81
C TYR A 297 14.62 -7.54 -3.72
N GLY A 298 15.33 -8.51 -4.29
CA GLY A 298 16.78 -8.49 -4.44
C GLY A 298 17.51 -8.40 -3.11
N PHE A 299 18.50 -7.53 -3.00
CA PHE A 299 19.27 -7.40 -1.76
C PHE A 299 18.45 -6.84 -0.58
N LEU A 300 17.28 -6.22 -0.81
CA LEU A 300 16.33 -5.84 0.27
C LEU A 300 15.32 -6.95 0.61
N HIS A 301 15.36 -8.11 -0.06
CA HIS A 301 14.49 -9.25 0.27
C HIS A 301 14.74 -9.72 1.72
N PRO A 302 13.73 -10.20 2.47
CA PRO A 302 13.91 -10.64 3.86
C PRO A 302 14.92 -11.78 4.06
N CYS A 303 15.21 -12.55 3.03
CA CYS A 303 16.27 -13.58 3.07
C CYS A 303 17.69 -13.02 2.90
N SER A 304 17.83 -11.75 2.54
CA SER A 304 19.10 -11.08 2.27
C SER A 304 19.64 -10.31 3.49
N LYS A 305 19.14 -10.60 4.70
CA LYS A 305 19.53 -9.89 5.95
C LYS A 305 21.04 -9.86 6.17
N LYS A 306 21.72 -11.00 6.00
CA LYS A 306 23.18 -11.11 6.14
C LYS A 306 23.92 -10.22 5.14
N LEU A 307 23.43 -10.15 3.90
CA LEU A 307 24.01 -9.30 2.87
C LEU A 307 23.86 -7.81 3.22
N ILE A 308 22.70 -7.39 3.74
CA ILE A 308 22.50 -6.01 4.18
C ILE A 308 23.43 -5.64 5.34
N GLN A 309 23.53 -6.49 6.35
CA GLN A 309 24.45 -6.28 7.47
C GLN A 309 25.91 -6.20 7.01
N LEU A 310 26.30 -7.07 6.06
CA LEU A 310 27.63 -7.04 5.47
C LEU A 310 27.90 -5.72 4.72
N LEU A 311 26.95 -5.25 3.92
CA LEU A 311 27.08 -3.97 3.22
C LEU A 311 27.15 -2.79 4.20
N GLN A 312 26.35 -2.78 5.25
CA GLN A 312 26.38 -1.75 6.28
C GLN A 312 27.75 -1.72 6.99
N LEU A 313 28.32 -2.89 7.28
CA LEU A 313 29.65 -3.00 7.87
C LEU A 313 30.75 -2.50 6.91
N ILE A 314 30.80 -3.02 5.69
CA ILE A 314 31.84 -2.69 4.69
C ILE A 314 31.76 -1.23 4.26
N LEU A 315 30.55 -0.68 4.15
CA LEU A 315 30.33 0.71 3.75
C LEU A 315 30.36 1.67 4.94
N HIS A 316 30.70 1.19 6.15
CA HIS A 316 30.75 1.96 7.39
C HIS A 316 29.48 2.80 7.63
N PHE A 317 28.31 2.20 7.37
CA PHE A 317 27.03 2.87 7.44
C PHE A 317 26.16 2.26 8.54
N ASN A 318 25.83 3.07 9.54
CA ASN A 318 24.85 2.73 10.56
C ASN A 318 23.50 3.37 10.22
N PRO A 319 22.47 2.59 9.85
CA PRO A 319 21.13 3.13 9.62
C PRO A 319 20.54 3.74 10.89
N VAL A 320 19.62 4.68 10.72
CA VAL A 320 18.87 5.35 11.81
C VAL A 320 17.79 4.44 12.37
#